data_AF-A0AAD7KI95-F1
#
_entry.id   AF-A0AAD7KI95-F1
#
_cell.length_a   1.000
_cell.length_b   1.000
_cell.length_c   1.000
_cell.angle_alpha   90.00
_cell.angle_beta   90.00
_cell.angle_gamma   90.00
#
_symmetry.space_group_name_H-M   'P 1'
#
loop_
_entity.id
_entity.type
_entity.pdbx_description
1 polymer ?
#
loop_
_entity_poly.entity_id
_entity_poly.type
_entity_poly.pdbx_seq_one_letter_code
_entity_poly.pdbx_strand_id
1 'polypeptide(L)'
;VISIYSKGGGKAGRHDWVEQVPGIRKISYILAQTFEHSGSRSFQRIHRATSMLGVSRFAHLPSGPILIRIPDTVNLTLSTAEITRAATTLFNRLLAEREALARMITALNMVQRKGKGNINIQDIEEDDGVED
;
A
#
# COMPACT_ATOMS: atom_id res chain seq x y z
N VAL A 1 4.70 -2.98 17.06
CA VAL A 1 3.42 -2.50 17.64
C VAL A 1 2.46 -2.26 16.49
N ILE A 2 1.38 -3.03 16.41
CA ILE A 2 0.29 -2.77 15.44
C ILE A 2 -0.72 -1.93 16.21
N SER A 3 -0.88 -0.69 15.79
CA SER A 3 -1.86 0.21 16.38
C SER A 3 -3.13 0.16 15.53
N ILE A 4 -4.24 -0.26 16.13
CA ILE A 4 -5.52 -0.43 15.45
C ILE A 4 -6.39 0.78 15.75
N TYR A 5 -6.96 1.37 14.70
CA TYR A 5 -7.88 2.49 14.86
C TYR A 5 -9.27 2.13 14.32
N SER A 6 -10.29 2.35 15.14
CA SER A 6 -11.68 2.10 14.78
C SER A 6 -12.49 3.38 14.90
N LYS A 7 -13.15 3.77 13.81
CA LYS A 7 -14.09 4.89 13.80
C LYS A 7 -15.49 4.37 14.14
N GLY A 8 -16.08 4.83 15.24
CA GLY A 8 -17.52 4.69 15.48
C GLY A 8 -18.30 5.52 14.47
N GLY A 9 -19.13 4.88 13.63
CA GLY A 9 -19.86 5.52 12.52
C GLY A 9 -21.04 6.41 12.92
N GLY A 10 -20.91 7.23 13.97
CA GLY A 10 -21.94 8.17 14.41
C GLY A 10 -21.57 9.63 14.15
N LYS A 11 -22.57 10.51 13.99
CA LYS A 11 -22.44 11.97 13.77
C LYS A 11 -21.69 12.71 14.91
N ALA A 12 -21.46 12.03 16.05
CA ALA A 12 -20.66 12.47 17.19
C ALA A 12 -19.62 11.41 17.63
N GLY A 13 -19.21 10.52 16.73
CA GLY A 13 -18.27 9.44 17.04
C GLY A 13 -16.93 10.00 17.48
N ARG A 14 -16.63 9.89 18.78
CA ARG A 14 -15.30 10.21 19.31
C ARG A 14 -14.27 9.34 18.59
N HIS A 15 -13.28 10.04 18.08
CA HIS A 15 -12.05 9.49 17.51
C HIS A 15 -11.21 8.95 18.68
N ASP A 16 -11.44 7.70 19.08
CA ASP A 16 -10.79 7.10 20.24
C ASP A 16 -9.87 5.94 19.85
N TRP A 17 -8.86 5.71 20.69
CA TRP A 17 -7.96 4.57 20.60
C TRP A 17 -8.73 3.29 20.95
N VAL A 18 -8.59 2.25 20.12
CA VAL A 18 -9.26 0.97 20.35
C VAL A 18 -8.23 -0.14 20.40
N GLU A 19 -7.95 -0.64 21.60
CA GLU A 19 -6.98 -1.71 21.85
C GLU A 19 -7.39 -3.04 21.22
N GLN A 20 -8.69 -3.33 21.17
CA GLN A 20 -9.23 -4.58 20.65
C GLN A 20 -10.48 -4.35 19.81
N VAL A 21 -10.52 -4.97 18.64
CA VAL A 21 -11.66 -4.88 17.72
C VAL A 21 -12.17 -6.31 17.46
N PRO A 22 -13.47 -6.59 17.62
CA PRO A 22 -14.02 -7.95 17.50
C PRO A 22 -14.03 -8.50 16.08
N GLY A 23 -13.59 -7.71 15.09
CA GLY A 23 -13.47 -8.15 13.71
C GLY A 23 -12.81 -7.12 12.82
N ILE A 24 -12.03 -7.60 11.84
CA ILE A 24 -11.25 -6.77 10.92
C ILE A 24 -12.08 -5.74 10.14
N ARG A 25 -13.38 -6.02 9.95
CA ARG A 25 -14.33 -5.13 9.24
C ARG A 25 -14.57 -3.79 9.96
N LYS A 26 -14.33 -3.73 11.27
CA LYS A 26 -14.51 -2.51 12.07
C LYS A 26 -13.24 -1.65 12.13
N ILE A 27 -12.15 -2.11 11.50
CA ILE A 27 -10.91 -1.35 11.41
C ILE A 27 -11.04 -0.37 10.25
N SER A 28 -10.82 0.91 10.49
CA SER A 28 -10.77 1.91 9.41
C SER A 28 -9.37 1.96 8.80
N TYR A 29 -8.34 1.86 9.64
CA TYR A 29 -6.94 1.77 9.25
C TYR A 29 -6.10 1.09 10.35
N ILE A 30 -4.93 0.58 9.97
CA ILE A 30 -3.87 0.17 10.91
C ILE A 30 -2.62 1.01 10.70
N LEU A 31 -1.84 1.19 11.77
CA LEU A 31 -0.47 1.66 11.64
C LEU A 31 0.43 0.46 11.44
N ALA A 32 1.10 0.41 10.28
CA ALA A 32 2.07 -0.61 9.95
C ALA A 32 3.45 0.03 9.74
N GLN A 33 4.49 -0.59 10.30
CA GLN A 33 5.87 -0.22 10.00
C GLN A 33 6.19 -0.53 8.55
N THR A 34 6.81 0.41 7.84
CA THR A 34 7.14 0.24 6.42
C THR A 34 8.59 -0.18 6.23
N PHE A 35 8.80 -1.06 5.25
CA PHE A 35 10.12 -1.50 4.80
C PHE A 35 10.23 -1.26 3.29
N GLU A 36 11.39 -0.82 2.82
CA GLU A 36 11.70 -0.60 1.40
C GLU A 36 12.64 -1.71 0.92
N HIS A 37 12.44 -2.15 -0.32
CA HIS A 37 13.29 -3.18 -0.92
C HIS A 37 14.71 -2.64 -1.07
N SER A 38 15.67 -3.26 -0.38
CA SER A 38 17.09 -2.88 -0.47
C SER A 38 17.89 -3.74 -1.44
N GLY A 39 17.32 -4.87 -1.86
CA GLY A 39 17.94 -5.78 -2.81
C GLY A 39 17.68 -7.25 -2.49
N SER A 40 17.71 -8.08 -3.53
CA SER A 40 17.44 -9.53 -3.44
C SER A 40 16.12 -9.80 -2.69
N ARG A 41 16.18 -10.46 -1.53
CA ARG A 41 15.03 -10.81 -0.69
C ARG A 41 14.92 -9.96 0.58
N SER A 42 15.75 -8.92 0.67
CA SER A 42 15.88 -8.08 1.86
C SER A 42 15.14 -6.76 1.69
N PHE A 43 14.44 -6.38 2.74
CA PHE A 43 13.78 -5.10 2.87
C PHE A 43 14.31 -4.42 4.12
N GLN A 44 14.63 -3.13 4.02
CA GLN A 44 15.18 -2.32 5.10
C GLN A 44 14.12 -1.38 5.63
N ARG A 45 14.15 -1.15 6.93
CA ARG A 45 13.36 -0.12 7.59
C ARG A 45 13.68 1.23 6.93
N ILE A 46 12.67 1.93 6.42
CA ILE A 46 12.88 3.16 5.64
C ILE A 46 13.49 4.24 6.52
N HIS A 47 14.74 4.62 6.23
CA HIS A 47 15.47 5.65 6.95
C HIS A 47 15.72 6.93 6.13
N ARG A 48 15.41 7.02 4.83
CA ARG A 48 15.94 8.13 3.98
C ARG A 48 15.79 9.56 4.56
N ALA A 49 14.61 9.93 5.06
CA ALA A 49 14.38 11.27 5.64
C ALA A 49 14.61 11.34 7.16
N THR A 50 14.68 10.20 7.85
CA THR A 50 14.74 10.10 9.31
C THR A 50 15.94 9.27 9.80
N SER A 51 16.93 9.07 8.94
CA SER A 51 18.08 8.19 9.17
C SER A 51 18.91 8.69 10.33
N MET A 52 19.12 10.01 10.36
CA MET A 52 19.81 10.70 11.44
C MET A 52 19.14 10.51 12.80
N LEU A 53 17.84 10.25 12.84
CA LEU A 53 17.07 10.06 14.07
C LEU A 53 16.90 8.57 14.43
N GLY A 54 17.27 7.64 13.56
CA GLY A 54 17.12 6.20 13.79
C GLY A 54 15.66 5.72 13.96
N VAL A 55 14.67 6.52 13.55
CA VAL A 55 13.25 6.22 13.80
C VAL A 55 12.58 5.43 12.67
N SER A 56 11.63 4.55 13.05
CA SER A 56 10.71 3.86 12.14
C SER A 56 9.82 4.85 11.41
N ARG A 57 9.52 4.53 10.15
CA ARG A 57 8.33 5.07 9.49
C ARG A 57 7.16 4.11 9.68
N PHE A 58 6.00 4.68 9.97
CA PHE A 58 4.72 3.98 10.02
C PHE A 58 3.80 4.57 8.95
N ALA A 59 3.05 3.73 8.27
CA ALA A 59 2.01 4.13 7.33
C ALA A 59 0.64 3.75 7.87
N HIS A 60 -0.33 4.63 7.62
CA HIS A 60 -1.75 4.35 7.86
C HIS A 60 -2.26 3.55 6.67
N LEU A 61 -2.39 2.24 6.83
CA LEU A 61 -2.94 1.39 5.79
C LEU A 61 -4.47 1.35 5.92
N PRO A 62 -5.24 1.68 4.86
CA PRO A 62 -6.69 1.54 4.90
C PRO A 62 -7.09 0.06 4.95
N SER A 63 -8.31 -0.20 5.44
CA SER A 63 -8.82 -1.57 5.69
C SER A 63 -8.75 -2.54 4.52
N GLY A 64 -8.91 -2.06 3.27
CA GLY A 64 -8.86 -2.90 2.07
C GLY A 64 -7.50 -3.57 1.87
N PRO A 65 -6.39 -2.81 1.69
CA PRO A 65 -5.05 -3.36 1.56
C PRO A 65 -4.59 -4.27 2.70
N ILE A 66 -5.08 -4.07 3.92
CA ILE A 66 -4.75 -4.90 5.09
C ILE A 66 -5.18 -6.36 4.90
N LEU A 67 -6.20 -6.61 4.09
CA LEU A 67 -6.72 -7.96 3.84
C LEU A 67 -5.85 -8.76 2.85
N ILE A 68 -4.90 -8.12 2.17
CA ILE A 68 -4.01 -8.77 1.22
C ILE A 68 -2.82 -9.32 2.00
N ARG A 69 -2.89 -10.62 2.32
CA ARG A 69 -1.81 -11.34 2.97
C ARG A 69 -0.86 -11.90 1.91
N ILE A 70 0.44 -11.66 2.09
CA ILE A 70 1.46 -12.42 1.36
C ILE A 70 1.29 -13.89 1.80
N PRO A 71 1.19 -14.86 0.87
CA PRO A 71 0.89 -16.26 1.22
C PRO A 71 1.98 -16.94 2.06
N ASP A 72 3.07 -16.24 2.38
CA ASP A 72 4.30 -16.80 2.91
C ASP A 72 4.72 -16.18 4.25
N THR A 73 5.59 -16.88 4.98
CA THR A 73 6.19 -16.38 6.22
C THR A 73 7.28 -15.35 5.93
N VAL A 74 7.27 -14.26 6.69
CA VAL A 74 8.29 -13.20 6.63
C VAL A 74 9.18 -13.33 7.87
N ASN A 75 10.49 -13.42 7.66
CA ASN A 75 11.47 -13.39 8.75
C ASN A 75 11.76 -11.93 9.09
N LEU A 76 11.32 -11.50 10.27
CA LEU A 76 11.48 -10.13 10.73
C LEU A 76 12.62 -10.03 11.74
N THR A 77 13.55 -9.12 11.46
CA THR A 77 14.58 -8.63 12.39
C THR A 77 14.26 -7.19 12.78
N LEU A 78 15.00 -6.60 13.73
CA LEU A 78 14.81 -5.21 14.18
C LEU A 78 14.87 -4.16 13.04
N SER A 79 15.73 -4.40 12.05
CA SER A 79 15.98 -3.47 10.92
C SER A 79 15.58 -4.04 9.56
N THR A 80 15.48 -5.36 9.44
CA THR A 80 15.29 -6.04 8.16
C THR A 80 14.05 -6.91 8.16
N ALA A 81 13.41 -7.01 7.00
CA ALA A 81 12.42 -8.02 6.70
C ALA A 81 12.93 -8.86 5.54
N GLU A 82 13.02 -10.16 5.74
CA GLU A 82 13.39 -11.12 4.71
C GLU A 82 12.16 -11.93 4.30
N ILE A 83 11.92 -11.97 3.00
CA ILE A 83 10.81 -12.74 2.43
C ILE A 83 11.34 -14.01 1.76
N THR A 84 10.46 -14.98 1.57
CA THR A 84 10.80 -16.22 0.86
C THR A 84 11.12 -15.95 -0.62
N ARG A 85 11.72 -16.94 -1.27
CA ARG A 85 11.98 -16.90 -2.71
C ARG A 85 10.68 -16.81 -3.52
N ALA A 86 9.64 -17.56 -3.14
CA ALA A 86 8.35 -17.53 -3.82
C ALA A 86 7.69 -16.14 -3.74
N ALA A 87 7.69 -15.54 -2.55
CA ALA A 87 7.21 -14.18 -2.35
C ALA A 87 8.03 -13.15 -3.16
N THR A 88 9.35 -13.34 -3.27
CA THR A 88 10.22 -12.46 -4.07
C THR A 88 9.91 -12.58 -5.57
N THR A 89 9.67 -13.78 -6.08
CA THR A 89 9.26 -13.99 -7.48
C THR A 89 7.94 -13.30 -7.77
N LEU A 90 6.94 -13.44 -6.88
CA LEU A 90 5.67 -12.74 -7.00
C LEU A 90 5.86 -11.22 -6.96
N PHE A 91 6.67 -10.72 -6.02
CA PHE A 91 6.99 -9.31 -5.91
C PHE A 91 7.61 -8.76 -7.19
N ASN A 92 8.64 -9.42 -7.74
CA ASN A 92 9.30 -8.99 -8.98
C ASN A 92 8.34 -9.01 -10.17
N ARG A 93 7.46 -10.01 -10.26
CA ARG A 93 6.42 -10.06 -11.28
C ARG A 93 5.47 -8.88 -11.20
N LEU A 94 4.93 -8.61 -10.01
CA LEU A 94 4.02 -7.47 -9.78
C LEU A 94 4.73 -6.14 -10.01
N LEU A 95 6.02 -6.06 -9.67
CA LEU A 95 6.84 -4.88 -9.90
C LEU A 95 7.03 -4.62 -11.40
N ALA A 96 7.23 -5.66 -12.20
CA ALA A 96 7.28 -5.55 -13.66
C ALA A 96 5.93 -5.10 -14.26
N GLU A 97 4.81 -5.51 -13.66
CA GLU A 97 3.46 -5.11 -14.08
C GLU A 97 3.06 -3.70 -13.55
N ARG A 98 3.89 -3.05 -12.73
CA ARG A 98 3.57 -1.78 -12.07
C ARG A 98 3.17 -0.67 -13.03
N GLU A 99 3.92 -0.50 -14.12
CA GLU A 99 3.65 0.55 -15.10
C GLU A 99 2.34 0.30 -15.84
N ALA A 100 2.08 -0.95 -16.22
CA ALA A 100 0.82 -1.33 -16.85
C ALA A 100 -0.38 -1.08 -15.91
N LEU A 101 -0.24 -1.43 -14.62
CA LEU A 101 -1.26 -1.13 -13.60
C LEU A 101 -1.47 0.38 -13.41
N ALA A 102 -0.39 1.17 -13.41
CA ALA A 102 -0.48 2.63 -13.32
C ALA A 102 -1.26 3.20 -14.51
N ARG A 103 -0.94 2.79 -15.74
CA ARG A 103 -1.68 3.18 -16.95
C ARG A 103 -3.15 2.80 -16.88
N MET A 104 -3.46 1.57 -16.46
CA MET A 104 -4.84 1.11 -16.29
C MET A 104 -5.63 1.94 -15.27
N ILE A 105 -5.02 2.28 -14.13
CA ILE A 105 -5.66 3.11 -13.09
C ILE A 105 -5.91 4.52 -13.64
N THR A 106 -4.96 5.10 -14.36
CA THR A 106 -5.14 6.42 -15.00
C THR A 106 -6.28 6.39 -16.02
N ALA A 107 -6.32 5.39 -16.90
CA ALA A 107 -7.40 5.21 -17.87
C ALA A 107 -8.76 5.05 -17.17
N LEU A 108 -8.84 4.22 -16.11
CA LEU A 108 -10.06 4.04 -15.33
C LEU A 108 -10.54 5.35 -14.70
N ASN A 109 -9.62 6.14 -14.13
CA ASN A 109 -9.94 7.43 -13.53
C ASN A 109 -10.43 8.44 -14.58
N MET A 110 -9.84 8.44 -15.79
CA MET A 110 -10.32 9.26 -16.91
C MET A 110 -11.76 8.87 -17.30
N VAL A 111 -12.06 7.57 -17.36
CA VAL A 111 -13.40 7.06 -17.65
C VAL A 111 -14.43 7.45 -16.60
N GLN A 112 -14.06 7.38 -15.33
CA GLN A 112 -14.94 7.80 -14.25
C GLN A 112 -15.19 9.31 -14.24
N ARG A 113 -14.20 10.13 -14.64
CA ARG A 113 -14.32 11.60 -14.67
C ARG A 113 -15.12 12.12 -15.86
N LYS A 114 -14.94 11.56 -17.08
CA LYS A 114 -15.62 12.05 -18.29
C LYS A 114 -17.01 11.42 -18.51
N GLY A 115 -17.38 10.41 -17.73
CA GLY A 115 -18.65 9.68 -17.86
C GLY A 115 -18.63 8.68 -19.02
N LYS A 116 -19.44 7.61 -18.90
CA LYS A 116 -19.46 6.42 -19.78
C LYS A 116 -19.69 6.67 -21.28
N GLY A 117 -19.98 7.89 -21.70
CA GLY A 117 -20.53 8.18 -23.03
C GLY A 117 -19.52 8.43 -24.15
N ASN A 118 -18.24 8.71 -23.87
CA ASN A 118 -17.40 9.32 -24.92
C ASN A 118 -15.88 9.03 -24.85
N ILE A 119 -15.49 7.81 -24.48
CA ILE A 119 -14.06 7.45 -24.46
C ILE A 119 -13.80 6.31 -25.41
N ASN A 120 -13.08 6.63 -26.49
CA ASN A 120 -12.38 5.64 -27.29
C ASN A 120 -11.10 5.27 -26.55
N ILE A 121 -10.94 3.99 -26.21
CA ILE A 121 -9.77 3.48 -25.45
C ILE A 121 -8.45 3.74 -26.22
N GLN A 122 -8.52 3.85 -27.55
CA GLN A 122 -7.38 4.13 -28.43
C GLN A 122 -6.86 5.58 -28.31
N ASP A 123 -7.71 6.54 -27.95
CA ASP A 123 -7.30 7.96 -27.83
C ASP A 123 -6.56 8.23 -26.50
N ILE A 124 -6.53 7.26 -25.57
CA ILE A 124 -5.87 7.38 -24.27
C ILE A 124 -4.37 7.06 -24.37
N GLU A 125 -3.93 6.34 -25.41
CA GLU A 125 -2.52 5.96 -25.59
C GLU A 125 -1.64 7.09 -26.15
N GLU A 126 -2.22 8.19 -26.66
CA GLU A 126 -1.49 9.29 -27.31
C GLU A 126 -1.18 10.49 -26.40
N ASP A 127 -1.72 10.54 -25.16
CA ASP A 127 -1.55 11.68 -24.23
C ASP A 127 -0.54 11.37 -23.11
N ASP A 128 0.48 10.56 -23.38
CA ASP A 128 1.66 10.41 -22.50
C ASP A 128 2.64 11.57 -22.73
N GLY A 129 2.13 12.80 -22.60
CA GLY A 129 2.91 14.03 -22.55
C GLY A 129 3.84 14.04 -21.34
N VAL A 130 4.99 13.38 -21.47
CA VAL A 130 6.13 13.52 -20.56
C VAL A 130 6.83 14.82 -20.94
N GLU A 131 6.47 15.92 -20.28
CA GLU A 131 7.37 17.07 -20.17
C GLU A 131 8.41 16.76 -19.08
N ASP A 132 9.68 16.86 -19.46
CA ASP A 132 10.90 16.63 -18.66
C ASP A 132 11.02 17.55 -17.42
#